data_AF-A0A922XLG2-F1
#
_entry.id   AF-A0A922XLG2-F1
#
_cell.length_a   1.000
_cell.length_b   1.000
_cell.length_c   1.000
_cell.angle_alpha   90.00
_cell.angle_beta   90.00
_cell.angle_gamma   90.00
#
_symmetry.space_group_name_H-M   'P 1'
#
loop_
_entity.id
_entity.type
_entity.pdbx_description
1 polymer ?
#
loop_
_entity_poly.entity_id
_entity_poly.type
_entity_poly.pdbx_seq_one_letter_code
_entity_poly.pdbx_strand_id
1 'polypeptide(L)'
;MDKRQQDIQVGAGQTESRLNREFIDFLRRISWPVTILILVGVLGYVGYERYQDSRRAALATAFADLQDAVSSGNPTVMLRVAEDHAGQGAVPTLARLAAADALLWSAVIGLEPGATVKPDGTTDTPEDLLTPELVASTLDRARAQYATVADDTRGKPPEIYLHLGALFGLAALEETAGGAEAARAHYQAIIAAAERAALPDAVLAEARQRLDSVGSLAPALPSIAAVRTNPLGGLTLPIPQRNQAQDPSLQQLLQGLGQPTTPTAPTAPNPLGPGGTSLDLSPGLPALPSIPLPALPTPPVPPSPATPASPGLPAAPPAAIPPFPAAPAPAAPAPAAPAVPPQP
;
A
#
# COMPACT_ATOMS: atom_id res chain seq x y z
N MET A 1 67.55 6.89 -60.41
CA MET A 1 67.51 6.17 -59.13
C MET A 1 66.05 5.86 -58.73
N ASP A 2 65.14 5.77 -59.71
CA ASP A 2 63.69 5.93 -59.50
C ASP A 2 62.93 4.61 -59.34
N LYS A 3 63.49 3.50 -59.84
CA LYS A 3 62.87 2.17 -59.71
C LYS A 3 62.80 1.65 -58.27
N ARG A 4 63.73 2.07 -57.40
CA ARG A 4 63.73 1.65 -55.99
C ARG A 4 62.69 2.39 -55.13
N GLN A 5 62.24 3.58 -55.54
CA GLN A 5 61.20 4.31 -54.82
C GLN A 5 59.78 3.85 -55.23
N GLN A 6 59.59 3.44 -56.49
CA GLN A 6 58.33 2.82 -56.92
C GLN A 6 58.08 1.47 -56.24
N ASP A 7 59.08 0.60 -56.09
CA ASP A 7 58.89 -0.69 -55.41
C ASP A 7 58.54 -0.54 -53.90
N ILE A 8 58.98 0.54 -53.25
CA ILE A 8 58.64 0.82 -51.84
C ILE A 8 57.19 1.35 -51.72
N GLN A 9 56.71 2.14 -52.69
CA GLN A 9 55.32 2.64 -52.71
C GLN A 9 54.29 1.56 -53.04
N VAL A 10 54.62 0.61 -53.93
CA VAL A 10 53.72 -0.48 -54.31
C VAL A 10 53.70 -1.60 -53.25
N GLY A 11 54.79 -1.79 -52.50
CA GLY A 11 54.87 -2.74 -51.38
C GLY A 11 54.05 -2.30 -50.15
N ALA A 12 54.05 -1.01 -49.81
CA ALA A 12 53.35 -0.49 -48.62
C ALA A 12 51.82 -0.63 -48.71
N GLY A 13 51.24 -0.43 -49.90
CA GLY A 13 49.78 -0.55 -50.13
C GLY A 13 49.24 -1.99 -50.13
N GLN A 14 50.08 -2.99 -50.42
CA GLN A 14 49.65 -4.40 -50.38
C GLN A 14 49.62 -4.98 -48.96
N THR A 15 50.49 -4.49 -48.08
CA THR A 15 50.47 -4.84 -46.65
C THR A 15 49.26 -4.25 -45.92
N GLU A 16 48.85 -3.02 -46.22
CA GLU A 16 47.62 -2.42 -45.67
C GLU A 16 46.34 -3.15 -46.13
N SER A 17 46.29 -3.61 -47.39
CA SER A 17 45.14 -4.34 -47.91
C SER A 17 44.99 -5.75 -47.32
N ARG A 18 46.11 -6.41 -46.95
CA ARG A 18 46.08 -7.69 -46.22
C ARG A 18 45.63 -7.51 -44.77
N LEU A 19 46.12 -6.46 -44.09
CA LEU A 19 45.72 -6.12 -42.74
C LEU A 19 44.20 -5.91 -42.63
N ASN A 20 43.60 -5.27 -43.64
CA ASN A 20 42.16 -5.02 -43.66
C ASN A 20 41.33 -6.31 -43.90
N ARG A 21 41.80 -7.22 -44.75
CA ARG A 21 41.10 -8.52 -44.98
C ARG A 21 41.15 -9.42 -43.75
N GLU A 22 42.31 -9.52 -43.11
CA GLU A 22 42.47 -10.30 -41.88
C GLU A 22 41.63 -9.74 -40.73
N PHE A 23 41.51 -8.41 -40.64
CA PHE A 23 40.61 -7.76 -39.67
C PHE A 23 39.14 -8.04 -39.95
N ILE A 24 38.71 -8.02 -41.21
CA ILE A 24 37.33 -8.36 -41.61
C ILE A 24 37.01 -9.83 -41.32
N ASP A 25 37.92 -10.75 -41.62
CA ASP A 25 37.72 -12.18 -41.35
C ASP A 25 37.74 -12.49 -39.84
N PHE A 26 38.58 -11.78 -39.08
CA PHE A 26 38.57 -11.81 -37.62
C PHE A 26 37.26 -11.29 -37.04
N LEU A 27 36.77 -10.14 -37.51
CA LEU A 27 35.46 -9.60 -37.13
C LEU A 27 34.33 -10.54 -37.52
N ARG A 28 34.35 -11.19 -38.69
CA ARG A 28 33.34 -12.20 -39.06
C ARG A 28 33.38 -13.43 -38.15
N ARG A 29 34.59 -13.90 -37.82
CA ARG A 29 34.78 -15.07 -36.95
C ARG A 29 34.33 -14.80 -35.52
N ILE A 30 34.56 -13.60 -34.99
CA ILE A 30 34.13 -13.20 -33.64
C ILE A 30 32.71 -12.66 -33.60
N SER A 31 32.22 -12.09 -34.70
CA SER A 31 30.87 -11.54 -34.80
C SER A 31 29.84 -12.62 -34.52
N TRP A 32 30.00 -13.85 -35.03
CA TRP A 32 29.03 -14.91 -34.76
C TRP A 32 28.86 -15.23 -33.26
N PRO A 33 29.90 -15.58 -32.48
CA PRO A 33 29.76 -15.83 -31.05
C PRO A 33 29.38 -14.58 -30.25
N VAL A 34 29.87 -13.38 -30.62
CA VAL A 34 29.52 -12.13 -29.94
C VAL A 34 28.04 -11.78 -30.17
N THR A 35 27.53 -11.93 -31.39
CA THR A 35 26.11 -11.71 -31.69
C THR A 35 25.22 -12.66 -30.90
N ILE A 36 25.60 -13.93 -30.74
CA ILE A 36 24.85 -14.88 -29.89
C ILE A 36 24.86 -14.43 -28.44
N LEU A 37 26.00 -14.00 -27.90
CA LEU A 37 26.08 -13.50 -26.52
C LEU A 37 25.21 -12.25 -26.31
N ILE A 38 25.23 -11.31 -27.26
CA ILE A 38 24.35 -10.13 -27.22
C ILE A 38 22.88 -10.56 -27.28
N LEU A 39 22.53 -11.48 -28.18
CA LEU A 39 21.16 -11.97 -28.32
C LEU A 39 20.67 -12.64 -27.03
N VAL A 40 21.48 -13.48 -26.40
CA VAL A 40 21.16 -14.10 -25.10
C VAL A 40 21.01 -13.04 -24.02
N GLY A 41 21.87 -12.01 -24.01
CA GLY A 41 21.75 -10.89 -23.08
C GLY A 41 20.45 -10.11 -23.26
N VAL A 42 20.08 -9.78 -24.49
CA VAL A 42 18.81 -9.10 -24.81
C VAL A 42 17.61 -9.95 -24.42
N LEU A 43 17.64 -11.25 -24.74
CA LEU A 43 16.53 -12.16 -24.40
C LEU A 43 16.37 -12.33 -22.89
N GLY A 44 17.48 -12.42 -22.16
CA GLY A 44 17.48 -12.45 -20.70
C GLY A 44 16.91 -11.17 -20.08
N TYR A 45 17.30 -10.00 -20.60
CA TYR A 45 16.78 -8.72 -20.16
C TYR A 45 15.25 -8.59 -20.40
N VAL A 46 14.78 -8.88 -21.61
CA VAL A 46 13.34 -8.82 -21.95
C VAL A 46 12.53 -9.82 -21.13
N GLY A 47 13.06 -11.02 -20.90
CA GLY A 47 12.43 -12.02 -20.03
C GLY A 47 12.30 -11.55 -18.57
N TYR A 48 13.35 -10.91 -18.04
CA TYR A 48 13.35 -10.35 -16.70
C TYR A 48 12.38 -9.17 -16.56
N GLU A 49 12.34 -8.27 -17.54
CA GLU A 49 11.39 -7.14 -17.57
C GLU A 49 9.95 -7.63 -17.58
N ARG A 50 9.62 -8.58 -18.48
CA ARG A 50 8.29 -9.19 -18.53
C ARG A 50 7.90 -9.89 -17.22
N TYR A 51 8.85 -10.54 -16.55
CA TYR A 51 8.63 -11.16 -15.25
C TYR A 51 8.31 -10.11 -14.17
N GLN A 52 9.08 -9.02 -14.10
CA GLN A 52 8.83 -7.92 -13.17
C GLN A 52 7.48 -7.25 -13.43
N ASP A 53 7.13 -7.03 -14.70
CA ASP A 53 5.84 -6.45 -15.08
C ASP A 53 4.67 -7.35 -14.71
N SER A 54 4.82 -8.67 -14.86
CA SER A 54 3.81 -9.64 -14.43
C SER A 54 3.60 -9.60 -12.91
N ARG A 55 4.68 -9.46 -12.13
CA ARG A 55 4.57 -9.31 -10.66
C ARG A 55 3.93 -8.00 -10.24
N ARG A 56 4.28 -6.89 -10.91
CA ARG A 56 3.66 -5.58 -10.67
C ARG A 56 2.18 -5.60 -11.03
N ALA A 57 1.81 -6.23 -12.14
CA ALA A 57 0.43 -6.40 -12.56
C ALA A 57 -0.38 -7.24 -11.55
N ALA A 58 0.17 -8.37 -11.09
CA ALA A 58 -0.49 -9.20 -10.07
C ALA A 58 -0.73 -8.42 -8.76
N LEU A 59 0.29 -7.68 -8.28
CA LEU A 59 0.16 -6.85 -7.10
C LEU A 59 -0.85 -5.71 -7.28
N ALA A 60 -0.90 -5.09 -8.47
CA ALA A 60 -1.89 -4.06 -8.77
C ALA A 60 -3.33 -4.62 -8.76
N THR A 61 -3.54 -5.82 -9.30
CA THR A 61 -4.82 -6.53 -9.22
C THR A 61 -5.20 -6.81 -7.76
N ALA A 62 -4.26 -7.31 -6.97
CA ALA A 62 -4.48 -7.59 -5.54
C ALA A 62 -4.94 -6.37 -4.73
N PHE A 63 -4.34 -5.20 -4.98
CA PHE A 63 -4.76 -3.96 -4.34
C PHE A 63 -6.13 -3.47 -4.83
N ALA A 64 -6.46 -3.69 -6.11
CA ALA A 64 -7.79 -3.37 -6.64
C ALA A 64 -8.86 -4.25 -5.96
N ASP A 65 -8.63 -5.56 -5.88
CA ASP A 65 -9.54 -6.51 -5.24
C ASP A 65 -9.70 -6.21 -3.74
N LEU A 66 -8.61 -5.82 -3.06
CA LEU A 66 -8.65 -5.34 -1.67
C LEU A 66 -9.49 -4.07 -1.53
N GLN A 67 -9.30 -3.09 -2.41
CA GLN A 67 -10.04 -1.83 -2.36
C GLN A 67 -11.55 -2.07 -2.56
N ASP A 68 -11.91 -2.94 -3.49
CA ASP A 68 -13.30 -3.32 -3.74
C ASP A 68 -13.89 -4.06 -2.53
N ALA A 69 -13.12 -4.97 -1.92
CA ALA A 69 -13.52 -5.68 -0.71
C ALA A 69 -13.71 -4.74 0.49
N VAL A 70 -12.79 -3.79 0.72
CA VAL A 70 -12.90 -2.79 1.80
C VAL A 70 -14.13 -1.90 1.57
N SER A 71 -14.36 -1.47 0.33
CA SER A 71 -15.51 -0.64 -0.04
C SER A 71 -16.85 -1.36 0.18
N SER A 72 -16.86 -2.69 0.09
CA SER A 72 -18.06 -3.49 0.39
C SER A 72 -18.42 -3.52 1.88
N GLY A 73 -17.47 -3.23 2.77
CA GLY A 73 -17.64 -3.33 4.22
C GLY A 73 -17.85 -4.76 4.75
N ASN A 74 -17.78 -5.79 3.90
CA ASN A 74 -18.01 -7.18 4.30
C ASN A 74 -16.68 -7.88 4.66
N PRO A 75 -16.46 -8.26 5.93
CA PRO A 75 -15.23 -8.89 6.36
C PRO A 75 -14.97 -10.24 5.71
N THR A 76 -16.02 -10.97 5.31
CA THR A 76 -15.88 -12.27 4.62
C THR A 76 -15.23 -12.10 3.25
N VAL A 77 -15.57 -11.03 2.52
CA VAL A 77 -14.97 -10.72 1.22
C VAL A 77 -13.50 -10.34 1.41
N MET A 78 -13.17 -9.57 2.44
CA MET A 78 -11.79 -9.20 2.76
C MET A 78 -10.94 -10.44 3.14
N LEU A 79 -11.49 -11.35 3.94
CA LEU A 79 -10.79 -12.61 4.28
C LEU A 79 -10.57 -13.48 3.04
N ARG A 80 -11.53 -13.53 2.12
CA ARG A 80 -11.35 -14.21 0.84
C ARG A 80 -10.24 -13.59 0.00
N VAL A 81 -10.16 -12.25 -0.09
CA VAL A 81 -9.03 -11.57 -0.76
C VAL A 81 -7.70 -11.93 -0.10
N ALA A 82 -7.66 -12.07 1.23
CA ALA A 82 -6.46 -12.50 1.92
C ALA A 82 -6.01 -13.91 1.53
N GLU A 83 -6.95 -14.81 1.27
CA GLU A 83 -6.69 -16.17 0.83
C GLU A 83 -6.30 -16.23 -0.66
N ASP A 84 -7.06 -15.55 -1.52
CA ASP A 84 -6.87 -15.53 -2.98
C ASP A 84 -5.54 -14.86 -3.38
N HIS A 85 -5.07 -13.87 -2.60
CA HIS A 85 -3.81 -13.16 -2.84
C HIS A 85 -2.71 -13.51 -1.83
N ALA A 86 -2.74 -14.74 -1.29
CA ALA A 86 -1.68 -15.24 -0.43
C ALA A 86 -0.29 -15.10 -1.09
N GLY A 87 0.66 -14.52 -0.37
CA GLY A 87 2.03 -14.30 -0.85
C GLY A 87 2.23 -13.05 -1.73
N GLN A 88 1.18 -12.27 -2.01
CA GLN A 88 1.27 -11.05 -2.82
C GLN A 88 1.61 -9.82 -1.95
N GLY A 89 2.80 -9.84 -1.34
CA GLY A 89 3.28 -8.75 -0.49
C GLY A 89 2.42 -8.56 0.77
N ALA A 90 2.11 -7.31 1.12
CA ALA A 90 1.35 -6.94 2.31
C ALA A 90 -0.18 -7.02 2.14
N VAL A 91 -0.68 -7.28 0.93
CA VAL A 91 -2.12 -7.33 0.62
C VAL A 91 -2.89 -8.30 1.49
N PRO A 92 -2.49 -9.58 1.66
CA PRO A 92 -3.25 -10.51 2.48
C PRO A 92 -3.29 -10.11 3.97
N THR A 93 -2.20 -9.54 4.48
CA THR A 93 -2.11 -9.03 5.84
C THR A 93 -3.01 -7.81 6.04
N LEU A 94 -3.01 -6.86 5.09
CA LEU A 94 -3.90 -5.70 5.07
C LEU A 94 -5.37 -6.11 5.02
N ALA A 95 -5.69 -7.10 4.19
CA ALA A 95 -7.04 -7.63 4.04
C ALA A 95 -7.56 -8.25 5.36
N ARG A 96 -6.73 -9.05 6.05
CA ARG A 96 -7.06 -9.61 7.37
C ARG A 96 -7.22 -8.53 8.43
N LEU A 97 -6.34 -7.53 8.43
CA LEU A 97 -6.40 -6.41 9.37
C LEU A 97 -7.70 -5.62 9.19
N ALA A 98 -8.03 -5.25 7.93
CA ALA A 98 -9.28 -4.56 7.61
C ALA A 98 -10.52 -5.40 7.96
N ALA A 99 -10.48 -6.72 7.76
CA ALA A 99 -11.55 -7.62 8.17
C ALA A 99 -11.71 -7.63 9.70
N ALA A 100 -10.61 -7.63 10.45
CA ALA A 100 -10.61 -7.57 11.91
C ALA A 100 -11.21 -6.24 12.41
N ASP A 101 -10.82 -5.12 11.80
CA ASP A 101 -11.37 -3.78 12.10
C ASP A 101 -12.88 -3.73 11.83
N ALA A 102 -13.33 -4.26 10.69
CA ALA A 102 -14.76 -4.32 10.35
C ALA A 102 -15.55 -5.18 11.34
N LEU A 103 -15.00 -6.32 11.78
CA LEU A 103 -15.63 -7.18 12.78
C LEU A 103 -15.70 -6.50 14.16
N LEU A 104 -14.59 -5.91 14.63
CA LEU A 104 -14.56 -5.16 15.88
C LEU A 104 -15.60 -4.03 15.85
N TRP A 105 -15.64 -3.28 14.76
CA TRP A 105 -16.59 -2.20 14.60
C TRP A 105 -18.04 -2.67 14.64
N SER A 106 -18.35 -3.74 13.90
CA SER A 106 -19.69 -4.36 13.88
C SER A 106 -20.16 -4.77 15.28
N ALA A 107 -19.25 -5.34 16.07
CA ALA A 107 -19.52 -5.72 17.46
C ALA A 107 -19.74 -4.51 18.37
N VAL A 108 -18.97 -3.43 18.20
CA VAL A 108 -19.10 -2.18 18.98
C VAL A 108 -20.41 -1.46 18.67
N ILE A 109 -20.80 -1.37 17.40
CA ILE A 109 -22.07 -0.73 17.01
C ILE A 109 -23.28 -1.63 17.25
N GLY A 110 -23.07 -2.94 17.45
CA GLY A 110 -24.12 -3.93 17.65
C GLY A 110 -24.89 -4.26 16.37
N LEU A 111 -24.28 -4.08 15.20
CA LEU A 111 -24.91 -4.30 13.88
C LEU A 111 -24.12 -5.31 13.07
N GLU A 112 -24.79 -6.07 12.21
CA GLU A 112 -24.12 -6.95 11.27
C GLU A 112 -23.18 -6.18 10.33
N PRO A 113 -22.04 -6.77 9.93
CA PRO A 113 -21.14 -6.13 8.98
C PRO A 113 -21.84 -5.84 7.64
N GLY A 114 -21.82 -4.58 7.20
CA GLY A 114 -22.47 -4.14 5.97
C GLY A 114 -23.91 -3.67 6.14
N ALA A 115 -24.46 -3.72 7.37
CA ALA A 115 -25.77 -3.14 7.68
C ALA A 115 -25.81 -1.64 7.34
N THR A 116 -26.90 -1.19 6.72
CA THR A 116 -27.10 0.22 6.40
C THR A 116 -27.73 0.93 7.60
N VAL A 117 -27.04 1.95 8.12
CA VAL A 117 -27.52 2.78 9.23
C VAL A 117 -28.14 4.05 8.68
N LYS A 118 -29.39 4.33 9.04
CA LYS A 118 -30.04 5.59 8.69
C LYS A 118 -29.33 6.76 9.40
N PRO A 119 -29.46 8.00 8.89
CA PRO A 119 -28.95 9.20 9.56
C PRO A 119 -29.45 9.37 11.01
N ASP A 120 -30.60 8.77 11.32
CA ASP A 120 -31.25 8.81 12.63
C ASP A 120 -30.71 7.76 13.61
N GLY A 121 -29.72 6.96 13.20
CA GLY A 121 -29.07 5.94 14.02
C GLY A 121 -29.89 4.66 14.21
N THR A 122 -30.96 4.48 13.43
CA THR A 122 -31.74 3.24 13.36
C THR A 122 -31.32 2.42 12.15
N THR A 123 -31.43 1.09 12.25
CA THR A 123 -31.22 0.20 11.10
C THR A 123 -32.42 0.22 10.17
N ASP A 124 -32.20 -0.15 8.91
CA ASP A 124 -33.29 -0.43 7.98
C ASP A 124 -34.05 -1.71 8.35
N THR A 125 -33.31 -2.72 8.81
CA THR A 125 -33.80 -4.04 9.20
C THR A 125 -33.48 -4.33 10.66
N PRO A 126 -34.47 -4.66 11.51
CA PRO A 126 -34.24 -5.10 12.89
C PRO A 126 -33.39 -6.37 12.99
N GLU A 127 -33.37 -7.18 11.93
CA GLU A 127 -32.59 -8.41 11.81
C GLU A 127 -31.08 -8.14 11.78
N ASP A 128 -30.66 -6.92 11.42
CA ASP A 128 -29.25 -6.51 11.39
C ASP A 128 -28.69 -6.28 12.80
N LEU A 129 -29.52 -6.32 13.85
CA LEU A 129 -29.07 -6.14 15.23
C LEU A 129 -28.41 -7.42 15.74
N LEU A 130 -27.16 -7.30 16.20
CA LEU A 130 -26.42 -8.42 16.80
C LEU A 130 -26.98 -8.74 18.19
N THR A 131 -27.26 -10.02 18.44
CA THR A 131 -27.53 -10.51 19.81
C THR A 131 -26.23 -10.51 20.63
N PRO A 132 -26.30 -10.52 21.98
CA PRO A 132 -25.10 -10.57 22.83
C PRO A 132 -24.18 -11.76 22.51
N GLU A 133 -24.75 -12.91 22.15
CA GLU A 133 -24.00 -14.10 21.75
C GLU A 133 -23.28 -13.89 20.41
N LEU A 134 -23.96 -13.27 19.44
CA LEU A 134 -23.34 -12.93 18.17
C LEU A 134 -22.23 -11.89 18.33
N VAL A 135 -22.41 -10.89 19.19
CA VAL A 135 -21.36 -9.90 19.53
C VAL A 135 -20.12 -10.63 20.06
N ALA A 136 -20.28 -11.52 21.04
CA ALA A 136 -19.15 -12.28 21.60
C ALA A 136 -18.43 -13.11 20.52
N SER A 137 -19.18 -13.84 19.69
CA SER A 137 -18.59 -14.63 18.59
C SER A 137 -17.88 -13.76 17.54
N THR A 138 -18.37 -12.54 17.30
CA THR A 138 -17.79 -11.58 16.36
C THR A 138 -16.49 -11.00 16.91
N LEU A 139 -16.44 -10.67 18.20
CA LEU A 139 -15.22 -10.25 18.89
C LEU A 139 -14.16 -11.36 18.88
N ASP A 140 -14.54 -12.62 19.07
CA ASP A 140 -13.61 -13.75 18.98
C ASP A 140 -13.02 -13.91 17.58
N ARG A 141 -13.85 -13.74 16.54
CA ARG A 141 -13.37 -13.73 15.14
C ARG A 141 -12.41 -12.57 14.89
N ALA A 142 -12.72 -11.36 15.37
CA ALA A 142 -11.83 -10.22 15.26
C ALA A 142 -10.49 -10.49 15.96
N ARG A 143 -10.53 -11.04 17.19
CA ARG A 143 -9.33 -11.41 17.95
C ARG A 143 -8.44 -12.37 17.19
N ALA A 144 -9.03 -13.41 16.60
CA ALA A 144 -8.29 -14.39 15.81
C ALA A 144 -7.57 -13.76 14.61
N GLN A 145 -8.22 -12.82 13.91
CA GLN A 145 -7.61 -12.13 12.77
C GLN A 145 -6.50 -11.16 13.19
N TYR A 146 -6.71 -10.35 14.23
CA TYR A 146 -5.63 -9.49 14.74
C TYR A 146 -4.45 -10.30 15.27
N ALA A 147 -4.69 -11.39 16.00
CA ALA A 147 -3.61 -12.26 16.49
C ALA A 147 -2.79 -12.83 15.33
N THR A 148 -3.47 -13.30 14.28
CA THR A 148 -2.81 -13.79 13.06
C THR A 148 -1.95 -12.71 12.43
N VAL A 149 -2.47 -11.49 12.24
CA VAL A 149 -1.71 -10.37 11.68
C VAL A 149 -0.52 -10.01 12.57
N ALA A 150 -0.72 -9.95 13.89
CA ALA A 150 0.34 -9.61 14.84
C ALA A 150 1.47 -10.66 14.81
N ASP A 151 1.15 -11.95 14.69
CA ASP A 151 2.14 -13.02 14.57
C ASP A 151 2.84 -13.01 13.21
N ASP A 152 2.09 -12.88 12.11
CA ASP A 152 2.63 -12.86 10.75
C ASP A 152 3.59 -11.69 10.52
N THR A 153 3.33 -10.55 11.15
CA THR A 153 4.14 -9.32 10.98
C THR A 153 5.24 -9.16 12.03
N ARG A 154 5.30 -10.05 13.03
CA ARG A 154 6.24 -9.93 14.15
C ARG A 154 7.68 -9.92 13.65
N GLY A 155 8.42 -8.89 14.04
CA GLY A 155 9.85 -8.78 13.74
C GLY A 155 10.19 -8.50 12.27
N LYS A 156 9.19 -8.14 11.44
CA LYS A 156 9.40 -7.74 10.04
C LYS A 156 9.39 -6.21 9.93
N PRO A 157 10.56 -5.54 9.76
CA PRO A 157 10.61 -4.08 9.69
C PRO A 157 9.71 -3.44 8.62
N PRO A 158 9.57 -4.01 7.40
CA PRO A 158 8.67 -3.45 6.37
C PRO A 158 7.19 -3.47 6.76
N GLU A 159 6.80 -4.32 7.72
CA GLU A 159 5.41 -4.55 8.12
C GLU A 159 5.13 -4.02 9.54
N ILE A 160 6.03 -3.20 10.10
CA ILE A 160 5.91 -2.73 11.49
C ILE A 160 4.59 -2.01 11.76
N TYR A 161 4.10 -1.19 10.84
CA TYR A 161 2.83 -0.48 11.01
C TYR A 161 1.62 -1.43 11.06
N LEU A 162 1.67 -2.54 10.32
CA LEU A 162 0.63 -3.56 10.36
C LEU A 162 0.68 -4.33 11.69
N HIS A 163 1.89 -4.61 12.18
CA HIS A 163 2.09 -5.21 13.49
C HIS A 163 1.52 -4.34 14.61
N LEU A 164 1.83 -3.03 14.61
CA LEU A 164 1.31 -2.10 15.60
C LEU A 164 -0.22 -1.97 15.50
N GLY A 165 -0.76 -1.86 14.28
CA GLY A 165 -2.21 -1.82 14.06
C GLY A 165 -2.93 -3.04 14.64
N ALA A 166 -2.38 -4.23 14.45
CA ALA A 166 -2.93 -5.44 15.04
C ALA A 166 -2.87 -5.47 16.57
N LEU A 167 -1.77 -4.99 17.16
CA LEU A 167 -1.67 -4.87 18.62
C LEU A 167 -2.65 -3.85 19.20
N PHE A 168 -2.89 -2.73 18.51
CA PHE A 168 -3.91 -1.75 18.90
C PHE A 168 -5.31 -2.38 18.86
N GLY A 169 -5.62 -3.16 17.83
CA GLY A 169 -6.87 -3.91 17.72
C GLY A 169 -7.07 -4.91 18.86
N LEU A 170 -6.01 -5.67 19.21
CA LEU A 170 -6.05 -6.57 20.37
C LEU A 170 -6.26 -5.81 21.69
N ALA A 171 -5.57 -4.68 21.89
CA ALA A 171 -5.80 -3.85 23.06
C ALA A 171 -7.25 -3.35 23.16
N ALA A 172 -7.83 -2.91 22.05
CA ALA A 172 -9.22 -2.45 21.98
C ALA A 172 -10.23 -3.57 22.28
N LEU A 173 -9.96 -4.80 21.84
CA LEU A 173 -10.77 -5.97 22.18
C LEU A 173 -10.74 -6.27 23.68
N GLU A 174 -9.56 -6.22 24.30
CA GLU A 174 -9.42 -6.43 25.74
C GLU A 174 -10.07 -5.31 26.56
N GLU A 175 -9.98 -4.04 26.10
CA GLU A 175 -10.74 -2.94 26.71
C GLU A 175 -12.25 -3.16 26.61
N THR A 176 -12.74 -3.59 25.46
CA THR A 176 -14.17 -3.88 25.23
C THR A 176 -14.66 -5.03 26.11
N ALA A 177 -13.79 -6.01 26.38
CA ALA A 177 -14.07 -7.12 27.29
C ALA A 177 -13.92 -6.76 28.79
N GLY A 178 -13.48 -5.54 29.12
CA GLY A 178 -13.20 -5.11 30.50
C GLY A 178 -11.86 -5.62 31.06
N GLY A 179 -11.02 -6.23 30.23
CA GLY A 179 -9.69 -6.76 30.56
C GLY A 179 -8.61 -5.68 30.58
N ALA A 180 -8.68 -4.73 31.51
CA ALA A 180 -7.76 -3.59 31.59
C ALA A 180 -6.26 -3.99 31.65
N GLU A 181 -5.92 -5.04 32.41
CA GLU A 181 -4.52 -5.50 32.52
C GLU A 181 -4.00 -6.12 31.21
N ALA A 182 -4.85 -6.87 30.50
CA ALA A 182 -4.48 -7.43 29.20
C ALA A 182 -4.30 -6.34 28.15
N ALA A 183 -5.18 -5.33 28.13
CA ALA A 183 -5.02 -4.15 27.27
C ALA A 183 -3.71 -3.41 27.54
N ARG A 184 -3.35 -3.18 28.82
CA ARG A 184 -2.07 -2.55 29.21
C ARG A 184 -0.87 -3.34 28.67
N ALA A 185 -0.90 -4.67 28.74
CA ALA A 185 0.18 -5.50 28.21
C ALA A 185 0.35 -5.31 26.68
N HIS A 186 -0.74 -5.18 25.94
CA HIS A 186 -0.69 -4.90 24.50
C HIS A 186 -0.09 -3.51 24.20
N TYR A 187 -0.49 -2.46 24.91
CA TYR A 187 0.11 -1.12 24.72
C TYR A 187 1.59 -1.07 25.07
N GLN A 188 2.01 -1.78 26.13
CA GLN A 188 3.44 -1.91 26.44
C GLN A 188 4.20 -2.63 25.31
N ALA A 189 3.61 -3.66 24.71
CA ALA A 189 4.19 -4.34 23.55
C ALA A 189 4.30 -3.41 22.33
N ILE A 190 3.30 -2.54 22.09
CA ILE A 190 3.32 -1.51 21.04
C ILE A 190 4.49 -0.55 21.25
N ILE A 191 4.64 0.00 22.46
CA ILE A 191 5.73 0.92 22.80
C ILE A 191 7.09 0.25 22.57
N ALA A 192 7.28 -0.96 23.09
CA ALA A 192 8.53 -1.70 22.92
C ALA A 192 8.85 -2.04 21.45
N ALA A 193 7.83 -2.34 20.64
CA ALA A 193 7.99 -2.60 19.22
C ALA A 193 8.33 -1.33 18.43
N ALA A 194 7.64 -0.22 18.71
CA ALA A 194 7.88 1.08 18.09
C ALA A 194 9.27 1.66 18.44
N GLU A 195 9.71 1.53 19.70
CA GLU A 195 11.05 1.94 20.13
C GLU A 195 12.15 1.12 19.43
N ARG A 196 11.97 -0.21 19.34
CA ARG A 196 12.93 -1.08 18.63
C ARG A 196 13.05 -0.75 17.15
N ALA A 197 11.95 -0.31 16.53
CA ALA A 197 11.92 0.10 15.12
C ALA A 197 12.31 1.56 14.91
N ALA A 198 12.66 2.30 15.97
CA ALA A 198 12.99 3.74 15.93
C ALA A 198 11.91 4.57 15.20
N LEU A 199 10.63 4.27 15.46
CA LEU A 199 9.52 5.01 14.89
C LEU A 199 9.41 6.44 15.45
N PRO A 200 8.75 7.36 14.73
CA PRO A 200 8.54 8.72 15.21
C PRO A 200 7.79 8.76 16.56
N ASP A 201 8.14 9.75 17.38
CA ASP A 201 7.56 9.95 18.72
C ASP A 201 6.02 10.06 18.74
N ALA A 202 5.40 10.47 17.62
CA ALA A 202 3.95 10.56 17.51
C ALA A 202 3.25 9.22 17.80
N VAL A 203 3.80 8.09 17.30
CA VAL A 203 3.22 6.75 17.53
C VAL A 203 3.39 6.32 18.99
N LEU A 204 4.53 6.66 19.59
CA LEU A 204 4.81 6.39 21.00
C LEU A 204 3.92 7.22 21.92
N ALA A 205 3.69 8.49 21.58
CA ALA A 205 2.83 9.39 22.32
C ALA A 205 1.39 8.88 22.38
N GLU A 206 0.85 8.42 21.24
CA GLU A 206 -0.49 7.82 21.18
C GLU A 206 -0.59 6.56 22.04
N ALA A 207 0.36 5.63 21.91
CA ALA A 207 0.36 4.39 22.68
C ALA A 207 0.48 4.65 24.20
N ARG A 208 1.31 5.63 24.62
CA ARG A 208 1.45 6.03 26.02
C ARG A 208 0.18 6.72 26.55
N GLN A 209 -0.40 7.62 25.77
CA GLN A 209 -1.66 8.28 26.14
C GLN A 209 -2.77 7.25 26.35
N ARG A 210 -2.89 6.26 25.47
CA ARG A 210 -3.87 5.17 25.60
C ARG A 210 -3.57 4.30 26.83
N LEU A 211 -2.30 3.95 27.05
CA LEU A 211 -1.88 3.18 28.22
C LEU A 211 -2.28 3.86 29.54
N ASP A 212 -2.11 5.17 29.63
CA ASP A 212 -2.47 5.98 30.82
C ASP A 212 -3.98 6.06 31.04
N SER A 213 -4.78 5.99 29.96
CA SER A 213 -6.24 6.06 30.03
C SER A 213 -6.93 4.69 30.16
N VAL A 214 -6.19 3.56 30.11
CA VAL A 214 -6.79 2.22 30.22
C VAL A 214 -7.51 2.05 31.55
N GLY A 215 -8.80 1.69 31.48
CA GLY A 215 -9.69 1.50 32.63
C GLY A 215 -10.36 2.78 33.13
N SER A 216 -9.99 3.96 32.61
CA SER A 216 -10.70 5.23 32.91
C SER A 216 -11.92 5.44 32.01
N LEU A 217 -11.87 4.87 30.79
CA LEU A 217 -13.00 4.80 29.88
C LEU A 217 -13.86 3.62 30.32
N ALA A 218 -14.95 3.90 31.04
CA ALA A 218 -16.04 2.93 31.12
C ALA A 218 -16.45 2.55 29.69
N PRO A 219 -16.88 1.30 29.42
CA PRO A 219 -17.35 0.88 28.10
C PRO A 219 -18.68 1.56 27.77
N ALA A 220 -18.65 2.88 27.60
CA ALA A 220 -19.72 3.63 26.99
C ALA A 220 -19.52 3.45 25.48
N LEU A 221 -20.18 2.42 24.94
CA LEU A 221 -20.32 2.24 23.51
C LEU A 221 -20.76 3.60 22.93
N PRO A 222 -20.06 4.16 21.92
CA PRO A 222 -20.48 5.40 21.32
C PRO A 222 -21.93 5.23 20.85
N SER A 223 -22.81 6.17 21.20
CA SER A 223 -24.19 6.11 20.71
C SER A 223 -24.14 6.12 19.18
N ILE A 224 -25.02 5.35 18.52
CA ILE A 224 -25.02 5.19 17.05
C ILE A 224 -25.04 6.56 16.33
N ALA A 225 -25.64 7.59 16.96
CA ALA A 225 -25.64 8.97 16.47
C ALA A 225 -24.24 9.64 16.40
N ALA A 226 -23.29 9.23 17.25
CA ALA A 226 -21.90 9.71 17.25
C ALA A 226 -21.01 9.02 16.20
N VAL A 227 -21.49 7.91 15.61
CA VAL A 227 -20.72 7.00 14.75
C VAL A 227 -20.88 7.33 13.25
N ARG A 228 -20.95 8.62 12.90
CA ARG A 228 -21.26 9.07 11.52
C ARG A 228 -20.13 8.94 10.50
N THR A 229 -18.95 8.49 10.89
CA THR A 229 -17.82 8.31 9.98
C THR A 229 -17.43 6.85 9.95
N ASN A 230 -17.75 6.16 8.86
CA ASN A 230 -17.13 4.89 8.52
C ASN A 230 -15.60 5.09 8.54
N PRO A 231 -14.85 4.53 9.51
CA PRO A 231 -13.41 4.78 9.61
C PRO A 231 -12.63 4.20 8.41
N LEU A 232 -13.23 3.27 7.67
CA LEU A 232 -12.65 2.66 6.48
C LEU A 232 -12.86 3.49 5.20
N GLY A 233 -13.78 4.46 5.20
CA GLY A 233 -14.09 5.29 4.03
C GLY A 233 -13.06 6.41 3.74
N GLY A 234 -12.11 6.63 4.65
CA GLY A 234 -11.10 7.69 4.56
C GLY A 234 -9.72 7.23 4.06
N LEU A 235 -9.49 5.92 3.95
CA LEU A 235 -8.26 5.37 3.37
C LEU A 235 -8.30 5.49 1.84
N THR A 236 -8.21 6.72 1.36
CA THR A 236 -7.76 6.97 -0.01
C THR A 236 -6.28 6.59 -0.05
N LEU A 237 -6.00 5.32 -0.31
CA LEU A 237 -4.68 4.93 -0.76
C LEU A 237 -4.37 5.84 -1.97
N PRO A 238 -3.19 6.47 -2.05
CA PRO A 238 -2.78 7.16 -3.26
C PRO A 238 -2.79 6.10 -4.36
N ILE A 239 -3.86 6.08 -5.14
CA ILE A 239 -3.91 5.30 -6.37
C ILE A 239 -2.71 5.85 -7.14
N PRO A 240 -1.68 5.05 -7.47
CA PRO A 240 -0.78 5.48 -8.53
C PRO A 240 -1.73 5.67 -9.70
N GLN A 241 -2.04 6.94 -10.02
CA GLN A 241 -2.88 7.28 -11.17
C GLN A 241 -2.32 6.43 -12.27
N ARG A 242 -3.09 5.43 -12.68
CA ARG A 242 -2.77 4.62 -13.82
C ARG A 242 -2.51 5.67 -14.87
N ASN A 243 -1.23 5.88 -15.20
CA ASN A 243 -0.88 6.60 -16.40
C ASN A 243 -1.47 5.70 -17.49
N GLN A 244 -2.75 5.92 -17.78
CA GLN A 244 -3.32 5.81 -19.10
C GLN A 244 -2.70 6.92 -19.96
N ALA A 245 -1.37 7.05 -19.91
CA ALA A 245 -0.64 7.21 -21.14
C ALA A 245 -0.99 5.95 -21.94
N GLN A 246 -2.15 6.00 -22.61
CA GLN A 246 -2.25 5.53 -23.97
C GLN A 246 -0.99 6.08 -24.63
N ASP A 247 0.04 5.24 -24.72
CA ASP A 247 1.26 5.60 -25.40
C ASP A 247 0.80 5.89 -26.84
N PRO A 248 0.70 7.17 -27.27
CA PRO A 248 0.13 7.48 -28.58
C PRO A 248 1.00 6.89 -29.70
N SER A 249 2.25 6.56 -29.36
CA SER A 249 3.22 5.85 -30.19
C SER A 249 2.76 4.44 -30.58
N LEU A 250 2.10 3.68 -29.70
CA LEU A 250 1.60 2.33 -30.02
C LEU A 250 0.32 2.36 -30.86
N GLN A 251 -0.53 3.37 -30.67
CA GLN A 251 -1.70 3.59 -31.53
C GLN A 251 -1.27 4.09 -32.92
N GLN A 252 -0.22 4.91 -33.02
CA GLN A 252 0.37 5.33 -34.29
C GLN A 252 1.06 4.16 -35.02
N LEU A 253 1.72 3.24 -34.31
CA LEU A 253 2.32 2.04 -34.91
C LEU A 253 1.27 1.06 -35.44
N LEU A 254 0.12 0.94 -34.76
CA LEU A 254 -0.99 0.09 -35.24
C LEU A 254 -1.77 0.73 -36.40
N GLN A 255 -1.90 2.06 -36.43
CA GLN A 255 -2.51 2.78 -37.55
C GLN A 255 -1.59 2.84 -38.80
N GLY A 256 -0.27 2.67 -38.63
CA GLY A 256 0.68 2.64 -39.73
C GLY A 256 0.77 1.31 -40.49
N LEU A 257 0.20 0.21 -39.96
CA LEU A 257 0.35 -1.15 -40.52
C LEU A 257 -0.87 -1.67 -41.29
N GLY A 258 -1.88 -0.83 -41.57
CA GLY A 258 -3.09 -1.33 -42.21
C GLY A 258 -3.86 -0.28 -43.01
N GLN A 259 -3.39 0.05 -44.20
CA GLN A 259 -4.30 0.22 -45.35
C GLN A 259 -3.69 -0.38 -46.62
N PRO A 260 -4.37 -1.34 -47.29
CA PRO A 260 -3.98 -1.79 -48.61
C PRO A 260 -4.23 -0.64 -49.61
N THR A 261 -3.17 -0.06 -50.14
CA THR A 261 -3.28 0.94 -51.22
C THR A 261 -3.74 0.24 -52.50
N THR A 262 -4.91 0.61 -53.00
CA THR A 262 -5.33 0.32 -54.37
C THR A 262 -4.42 1.05 -55.37
N PRO A 263 -3.97 0.41 -56.46
CA PRO A 263 -3.07 1.02 -57.42
C PRO A 263 -3.83 1.99 -58.32
N THR A 264 -3.56 3.28 -58.20
CA THR A 264 -4.04 4.30 -59.14
C THR A 264 -2.99 4.51 -60.25
N ALA A 265 -3.47 4.53 -61.49
CA ALA A 265 -2.73 4.62 -62.75
C ALA A 265 -1.83 5.88 -62.88
N PRO A 266 -0.80 5.84 -63.73
CA PRO A 266 0.20 6.90 -63.85
C PRO A 266 -0.33 8.06 -64.68
N THR A 267 -0.34 9.27 -64.11
CA THR A 267 -0.51 10.52 -64.85
C THR A 267 0.85 11.19 -65.02
N ALA A 268 1.17 11.48 -66.28
CA ALA A 268 2.41 12.06 -66.77
C ALA A 268 2.61 13.54 -66.35
N PRO A 269 3.83 14.08 -66.52
CA PRO A 269 4.33 15.25 -65.79
C PRO A 269 4.10 16.57 -66.53
N ASN A 270 4.10 17.69 -65.80
CA ASN A 270 4.32 19.01 -66.38
C ASN A 270 4.89 20.00 -65.35
N PRO A 271 5.50 21.13 -65.77
CA PRO A 271 6.94 21.32 -65.62
C PRO A 271 7.34 22.53 -64.75
N LEU A 272 8.60 22.46 -64.31
CA LEU A 272 9.53 23.51 -63.89
C LEU A 272 9.03 24.97 -63.85
N GLY A 273 9.07 25.55 -62.65
CA GLY A 273 9.22 26.98 -62.40
C GLY A 273 10.44 27.22 -61.47
N PRO A 274 11.27 28.26 -61.70
CA PRO A 274 12.62 28.36 -61.14
C PRO A 274 12.72 29.26 -59.91
N GLY A 275 13.77 29.03 -59.11
CA GLY A 275 14.18 29.88 -57.97
C GLY A 275 13.65 29.33 -56.64
N GLY A 276 14.43 29.19 -55.58
CA GLY A 276 15.78 29.61 -55.29
C GLY A 276 16.10 29.03 -53.90
N THR A 277 17.38 28.74 -53.70
CA THR A 277 17.99 28.18 -52.50
C THR A 277 17.72 28.96 -51.21
N SER A 278 17.38 28.25 -50.12
CA SER A 278 18.01 28.40 -48.80
C SER A 278 17.45 27.37 -47.81
N LEU A 279 18.33 26.49 -47.34
CA LEU A 279 18.14 25.74 -46.09
C LEU A 279 18.43 26.70 -44.95
N ASP A 280 17.40 27.07 -44.18
CA ASP A 280 17.56 27.76 -42.91
C ASP A 280 17.40 26.73 -41.77
N LEU A 281 18.50 26.48 -41.07
CA LEU A 281 18.57 25.68 -39.85
C LEU A 281 18.74 26.65 -38.68
N SER A 282 17.63 27.09 -38.11
CA SER A 282 17.59 27.76 -36.80
C SER A 282 16.36 27.30 -36.00
N PRO A 283 16.55 26.73 -34.78
CA PRO A 283 15.42 26.35 -33.94
C PRO A 283 14.92 27.58 -33.17
N GLY A 284 13.82 28.17 -33.64
CA GLY A 284 13.03 29.14 -32.89
C GLY A 284 12.06 28.44 -31.95
N LEU A 285 12.41 28.32 -30.68
CA LEU A 285 11.46 27.92 -29.63
C LEU A 285 10.42 29.05 -29.46
N PRO A 286 9.10 28.76 -29.51
CA PRO A 286 8.09 29.76 -29.18
C PRO A 286 8.19 30.11 -27.69
N ALA A 287 8.24 31.41 -27.39
CA ALA A 287 8.14 31.92 -26.04
C ALA A 287 6.81 31.51 -25.42
N LEU A 288 6.86 30.80 -24.29
CA LEU A 288 5.69 30.45 -23.50
C LEU A 288 5.02 31.73 -22.97
N PRO A 289 3.68 31.82 -22.99
CA PRO A 289 2.97 32.94 -22.39
C PRO A 289 3.18 32.94 -20.87
N SER A 290 3.61 34.07 -20.32
CA SER A 290 3.69 34.30 -18.87
C SER A 290 2.30 34.23 -18.26
N ILE A 291 1.99 33.13 -17.57
CA ILE A 291 0.76 32.97 -16.79
C ILE A 291 0.95 33.73 -15.46
N PRO A 292 0.12 34.74 -15.14
CA PRO A 292 0.21 35.42 -13.86
C PRO A 292 -0.16 34.46 -12.73
N LEU A 293 0.73 34.34 -11.73
CA LEU A 293 0.47 33.58 -10.51
C LEU A 293 -0.73 34.17 -9.77
N PRO A 294 -1.75 33.36 -9.40
CA PRO A 294 -2.82 33.83 -8.52
C PRO A 294 -2.24 34.21 -7.16
N ALA A 295 -2.68 35.36 -6.63
CA ALA A 295 -2.26 35.85 -5.33
C ALA A 295 -2.62 34.83 -4.23
N LEU A 296 -1.66 34.54 -3.35
CA LEU A 296 -1.90 33.72 -2.17
C LEU A 296 -3.00 34.36 -1.31
N PRO A 297 -3.99 33.58 -0.82
CA PRO A 297 -4.94 34.06 0.18
C PRO A 297 -4.18 34.43 1.45
N THR A 298 -4.47 35.64 1.97
CA THR A 298 -3.95 36.10 3.25
C THR A 298 -4.44 35.19 4.38
N PRO A 299 -3.57 34.82 5.34
CA PRO A 299 -3.97 34.02 6.48
C PRO A 299 -5.00 34.76 7.35
N PRO A 300 -5.99 34.06 7.93
CA PRO A 300 -6.96 34.68 8.82
C PRO A 300 -6.29 35.23 10.07
N VAL A 301 -6.74 36.43 10.46
CA VAL A 301 -6.31 37.14 11.68
C VAL A 301 -6.66 36.29 12.91
N PRO A 302 -5.70 36.03 13.82
CA PRO A 302 -5.99 35.29 15.04
C PRO A 302 -6.95 36.08 15.95
N PRO A 303 -7.92 35.43 16.61
CA PRO A 303 -8.81 36.10 17.55
C PRO A 303 -8.03 36.62 18.76
N SER A 304 -8.39 37.83 19.20
CA SER A 304 -7.83 38.48 20.40
C SER A 304 -7.93 37.60 21.65
N PRO A 305 -6.92 37.63 22.54
CA PRO A 305 -6.93 36.86 23.79
C PRO A 305 -8.07 37.32 24.70
N ALA A 306 -8.86 36.35 25.15
CA ALA A 306 -9.93 36.54 26.12
C ALA A 306 -9.35 36.94 27.49
N THR A 307 -10.05 37.85 28.13
CA THR A 307 -9.79 38.40 29.47
C THR A 307 -9.75 37.29 30.53
N PRO A 308 -8.76 37.26 31.44
CA PRO A 308 -8.70 36.25 32.48
C PRO A 308 -9.83 36.44 33.51
N ALA A 309 -10.59 35.37 33.74
CA ALA A 309 -11.62 35.30 34.76
C ALA A 309 -11.02 35.21 36.18
N SER A 310 -11.69 35.86 37.12
CA SER A 310 -11.35 35.97 38.54
C SER A 310 -11.14 34.61 39.24
N PRO A 311 -10.24 34.53 40.25
CA PRO A 311 -9.98 33.31 41.00
C PRO A 311 -11.13 32.99 41.97
N GLY A 312 -11.82 31.88 41.72
CA GLY A 312 -12.82 31.29 42.60
C GLY A 312 -12.20 30.34 43.64
N LEU A 313 -12.66 30.53 44.88
CA LEU A 313 -12.57 29.76 46.13
C LEU A 313 -11.90 28.35 46.15
N PRO A 314 -11.17 28.02 47.24
CA PRO A 314 -10.53 26.72 47.41
C PRO A 314 -11.54 25.59 47.65
N ALA A 315 -11.37 24.50 46.89
CA ALA A 315 -12.13 23.26 47.02
C ALA A 315 -11.78 22.52 48.32
N ALA A 316 -12.79 21.95 48.97
CA ALA A 316 -12.70 21.14 50.17
C ALA A 316 -11.91 19.82 49.93
N PRO A 317 -11.22 19.29 50.95
CA PRO A 317 -10.42 18.07 50.83
C PRO A 317 -11.29 16.83 50.58
N PRO A 318 -10.83 15.88 49.75
CA PRO A 318 -11.58 14.65 49.45
C PRO A 318 -11.65 13.73 50.69
N ALA A 319 -12.85 13.19 50.91
CA ALA A 319 -13.12 12.21 51.96
C ALA A 319 -12.36 10.90 51.72
N ALA A 320 -11.88 10.31 52.82
CA ALA A 320 -11.09 9.09 52.84
C ALA A 320 -11.84 7.88 52.24
N ILE A 321 -11.17 7.18 51.34
CA ILE A 321 -11.63 5.94 50.69
C ILE A 321 -11.54 4.80 51.73
N PRO A 322 -12.60 3.99 51.94
CA PRO A 322 -12.54 2.84 52.83
C PRO A 322 -11.63 1.72 52.27
N PRO A 323 -10.98 0.93 53.13
CA PRO A 323 -10.08 -0.14 52.71
C PRO A 323 -10.81 -1.25 51.95
N PHE A 324 -10.19 -1.70 50.85
CA PHE A 324 -10.66 -2.81 50.02
C PHE A 324 -10.75 -4.12 50.83
N PRO A 325 -11.80 -4.95 50.61
CA PRO A 325 -11.87 -6.29 51.19
C PRO A 325 -10.77 -7.20 50.62
N ALA A 326 -10.16 -7.98 51.50
CA ALA A 326 -9.08 -8.91 51.20
C ALA A 326 -9.50 -9.95 50.13
N ALA A 327 -8.59 -10.22 49.20
CA ALA A 327 -8.78 -11.18 48.12
C ALA A 327 -9.08 -12.60 48.66
N PRO A 328 -10.01 -13.34 48.04
CA PRO A 328 -10.30 -14.73 48.42
C PRO A 328 -9.09 -15.64 48.14
N ALA A 329 -8.81 -16.54 49.08
CA ALA A 329 -7.73 -17.51 49.01
C ALA A 329 -7.86 -18.43 47.76
N PRO A 330 -6.75 -18.84 47.15
CA PRO A 330 -6.76 -19.69 45.97
C PRO A 330 -7.39 -21.06 46.27
N ALA A 331 -8.34 -21.47 45.42
CA ALA A 331 -8.99 -22.77 45.49
C ALA A 331 -7.99 -23.91 45.32
N ALA A 332 -8.11 -24.93 46.17
CA ALA A 332 -7.26 -26.12 46.14
C ALA A 332 -7.36 -26.86 44.80
N PRO A 333 -6.26 -27.45 44.30
CA PRO A 333 -6.23 -28.17 43.03
C PRO A 333 -7.13 -29.41 43.06
N ALA A 334 -7.90 -29.58 41.99
CA ALA A 334 -8.80 -30.72 41.81
C ALA A 334 -8.01 -32.06 41.74
N PRO A 335 -8.55 -33.16 42.30
CA PRO A 335 -7.89 -34.46 42.28
C PRO A 335 -7.78 -35.03 40.86
N ALA A 336 -6.62 -35.61 40.56
CA ALA A 336 -6.29 -36.19 39.27
C ALA A 336 -7.25 -37.32 38.88
N ALA A 337 -7.70 -37.30 37.61
CA ALA A 337 -8.57 -38.31 37.04
C ALA A 337 -7.87 -39.68 36.92
N PRO A 338 -8.57 -40.80 37.17
CA PRO A 338 -8.00 -42.14 37.08
C PRO A 338 -7.71 -42.53 35.61
N ALA A 339 -6.56 -43.18 35.41
CA ALA A 339 -6.09 -43.64 34.11
C ALA A 339 -6.99 -44.72 33.50
N VAL A 340 -7.38 -44.52 32.25
CA VAL A 340 -8.16 -45.48 31.45
C VAL A 340 -7.21 -46.56 30.92
N PRO A 341 -7.45 -47.85 31.17
CA PRO A 341 -6.62 -48.93 30.61
C PRO A 341 -6.84 -49.12 29.11
N PRO A 342 -5.81 -49.57 28.37
CA PRO A 342 -5.91 -49.80 26.93
C PRO A 342 -6.86 -50.96 26.62
N GLN A 343 -7.74 -50.77 25.63
CA GLN A 343 -8.58 -51.83 25.08
C GLN A 343 -7.80 -52.72 24.10
N PRO A 344 -8.14 -54.03 24.03
CA PRO A 344 -7.46 -55.04 23.22
C PRO A 344 -7.71 -54.93 21.72
#